data_AF-A0A1F7S2E0-F1
#
_entry.id   AF-A0A1F7S2E0-F1
#
_cell.length_a   1.000
_cell.length_b   1.000
_cell.length_c   1.000
_cell.angle_alpha   90.00
_cell.angle_beta   90.00
_cell.angle_gamma   90.00
#
_symmetry.space_group_name_H-M   'P 1'
#
loop_
_entity.id
_entity.type
_entity.pdbx_description
1 polymer ?
#
loop_
_entity_poly.entity_id
_entity_poly.type
_entity_poly.pdbx_seq_one_letter_code
_entity_poly.pdbx_strand_id
1 'polypeptide(L)'
;MNLLHTRSLAETVDAVGETLFFGRMIPGAEARNVAAWLAARQGLPGSYAGMFAPTSLDFRDGIQLFTGERISSRAATAHILGEETCRMLHLIGADTPEVRQSLARATRSMEDCLRKSEAGSRRSGFF
;
A
#
# COMPACT_ATOMS: atom_id res chain seq x y z
N MET A 1 -13.26 15.26 -6.58
CA MET A 1 -12.90 14.43 -5.41
C MET A 1 -11.45 14.71 -5.12
N ASN A 2 -11.00 14.77 -3.86
CA ASN A 2 -9.56 14.85 -3.60
C ASN A 2 -9.09 13.44 -3.27
N LEU A 3 -8.37 12.79 -4.19
CA LEU A 3 -7.85 11.43 -3.94
C LEU A 3 -6.52 11.43 -3.19
N LEU A 4 -5.77 12.53 -3.24
CA LEU A 4 -4.43 12.58 -2.71
C LEU A 4 -4.38 13.24 -1.33
N HIS A 5 -4.09 12.43 -0.31
CA HIS A 5 -3.94 12.82 1.07
C HIS A 5 -2.48 12.67 1.49
N THR A 6 -1.62 13.63 1.16
CA THR A 6 -0.15 13.48 1.31
C THR A 6 0.34 13.25 2.75
N ARG A 7 -0.52 13.47 3.74
CA ARG A 7 -0.25 13.23 5.16
C ARG A 7 -0.60 11.83 5.62
N SER A 8 -1.38 11.05 4.88
CA SER A 8 -1.82 9.71 5.23
C SER A 8 -1.89 8.80 3.99
N LEU A 9 -1.14 7.69 4.05
CA LEU A 9 -1.23 6.65 3.03
C LEU A 9 -2.59 5.96 3.10
N ALA A 10 -3.12 5.73 4.31
CA ALA A 10 -4.44 5.13 4.50
C ALA A 10 -5.55 5.96 3.84
N GLU A 11 -5.63 7.27 4.13
CA GLU A 11 -6.65 8.14 3.52
C GLU A 11 -6.54 8.17 1.98
N THR A 12 -5.32 8.14 1.43
CA THR A 12 -5.11 8.11 -0.02
C THR A 12 -5.58 6.78 -0.62
N VAL A 13 -5.19 5.65 -0.02
CA VAL A 13 -5.58 4.31 -0.47
C VAL A 13 -7.08 4.11 -0.36
N ASP A 14 -7.71 4.55 0.73
CA ASP A 14 -9.15 4.46 0.94
C ASP A 14 -9.92 5.35 -0.05
N ALA A 15 -9.47 6.58 -0.29
CA ALA A 15 -10.11 7.46 -1.28
C ALA A 15 -10.09 6.83 -2.69
N VAL A 16 -8.95 6.27 -3.10
CA VAL A 16 -8.84 5.55 -4.38
C VAL A 16 -9.73 4.31 -4.37
N GLY A 17 -9.63 3.48 -3.33
CA GLY A 17 -10.39 2.24 -3.18
C GLY A 17 -11.89 2.49 -3.26
N GLU A 18 -12.39 3.48 -2.53
CA GLU A 18 -13.81 3.90 -2.55
C GLU A 18 -14.23 4.33 -3.96
N THR A 19 -13.41 5.14 -4.64
CA THR A 19 -13.69 5.59 -6.00
C THR A 19 -13.94 4.43 -6.95
N LEU A 20 -13.01 3.47 -6.92
CA LEU A 20 -13.02 2.30 -7.78
C LEU A 20 -14.15 1.34 -7.39
N PHE A 21 -14.41 1.17 -6.09
CA PHE A 21 -15.49 0.33 -5.56
C PHE A 21 -16.86 0.77 -6.09
N PHE A 22 -17.13 2.07 -6.15
CA PHE A 22 -18.37 2.62 -6.71
C PHE A 22 -18.36 2.77 -8.23
N GLY A 23 -17.36 2.21 -8.93
CA GLY A 23 -17.27 2.25 -10.40
C GLY A 23 -17.07 3.66 -10.97
N ARG A 24 -16.58 4.61 -10.16
CA ARG A 24 -16.31 5.97 -10.61
C ARG A 24 -14.99 6.01 -11.37
N MET A 25 -14.91 6.86 -12.39
CA MET A 25 -13.67 7.07 -13.14
C MET A 25 -12.74 8.02 -12.40
N ILE A 26 -11.45 7.68 -12.36
CA ILE A 26 -10.39 8.60 -11.92
C ILE A 26 -9.84 9.32 -13.16
N PRO A 27 -9.89 10.66 -13.25
CA PRO A 27 -9.32 11.40 -14.37
C PRO A 27 -7.83 11.07 -14.57
N GLY A 28 -7.39 10.92 -15.82
CA GLY A 28 -6.03 10.42 -16.11
C GLY A 28 -4.88 11.25 -15.52
N ALA A 29 -5.04 12.57 -15.38
CA ALA A 29 -4.05 13.41 -14.70
C ALA A 29 -4.00 13.14 -13.18
N GLU A 30 -5.16 12.96 -12.56
CA GLU A 30 -5.27 12.64 -11.14
C GLU A 30 -4.76 11.23 -10.84
N ALA A 31 -5.10 10.26 -11.70
CA ALA A 31 -4.58 8.89 -11.64
C ALA A 31 -3.04 8.86 -11.64
N ARG A 32 -2.41 9.61 -12.55
CA ARG A 32 -0.95 9.71 -12.60
C ARG A 32 -0.36 10.36 -11.36
N ASN A 33 -0.97 11.44 -10.86
CA ASN A 33 -0.47 12.14 -9.66
C ASN A 33 -0.53 11.24 -8.43
N VAL A 34 -1.66 10.56 -8.22
CA VAL A 34 -1.85 9.62 -7.11
C VAL A 34 -0.90 8.44 -7.24
N ALA A 35 -0.80 7.82 -8.42
CA ALA A 35 0.08 6.69 -8.66
C ALA A 35 1.56 7.05 -8.44
N ALA A 36 2.00 8.23 -8.89
CA ALA A 36 3.35 8.71 -8.64
C ALA A 36 3.63 8.89 -7.14
N TRP A 37 2.68 9.46 -6.40
CA TRP A 37 2.83 9.63 -4.96
C TRP A 37 2.87 8.29 -4.21
N LEU A 38 1.98 7.35 -4.56
CA LEU A 38 1.99 5.99 -4.01
C LEU A 38 3.29 5.26 -4.34
N ALA A 39 3.74 5.31 -5.60
CA ALA A 39 4.98 4.68 -6.05
C ALA A 39 6.22 5.19 -5.29
N ALA A 40 6.26 6.50 -5.01
CA ALA A 40 7.33 7.14 -4.26
C ALA A 40 7.42 6.67 -2.79
N ARG A 41 6.41 6.00 -2.26
CA ARG A 41 6.43 5.43 -0.90
C ARG A 41 7.26 4.14 -0.79
N GLN A 42 7.62 3.52 -1.92
CA GLN A 42 8.28 2.22 -1.92
C GLN A 42 9.64 2.27 -1.23
N GLY A 43 9.88 1.33 -0.32
CA GLY A 43 11.17 1.13 0.36
C GLY A 43 11.54 2.24 1.35
N LEU A 44 10.68 3.23 1.58
CA LEU A 44 10.94 4.26 2.58
C LEU A 44 10.96 3.68 4.02
N PRO A 45 11.58 4.38 4.99
CA PRO A 45 11.61 3.94 6.38
C PRO A 45 10.21 3.65 6.93
N GLY A 46 10.08 2.52 7.64
CA GLY A 46 8.80 2.04 8.15
C GLY A 46 7.99 1.18 7.18
N SER A 47 8.46 0.96 5.95
CA SER A 47 7.88 -0.04 5.06
C SER A 47 7.99 -1.46 5.63
N TYR A 48 6.94 -2.26 5.45
CA TYR A 48 7.00 -3.69 5.71
C TYR A 48 7.77 -4.36 4.58
N ALA A 49 8.88 -5.04 4.91
CA ALA A 49 9.68 -5.81 3.95
C ALA A 49 9.97 -5.05 2.63
N GLY A 50 10.31 -3.76 2.69
CA GLY A 50 10.62 -2.98 1.47
C GLY A 50 9.43 -2.65 0.57
N MET A 51 8.19 -2.88 1.02
CA MET A 51 6.96 -2.46 0.34
C MET A 51 6.74 -0.94 0.45
N PHE A 52 5.50 -0.48 0.31
CA PHE A 52 5.11 0.93 0.38
C PHE A 52 4.97 1.37 1.85
N ALA A 53 5.66 2.44 2.22
CA ALA A 53 5.73 2.88 3.62
C ALA A 53 4.52 3.74 4.02
N PRO A 54 3.86 3.44 5.15
CA PRO A 54 2.94 4.36 5.80
C PRO A 54 3.61 5.69 6.15
N THR A 55 2.79 6.72 6.32
CA THR A 55 3.22 8.02 6.84
C THR A 55 3.37 7.98 8.37
N SER A 56 3.93 9.05 8.93
CA SER A 56 3.96 9.21 10.39
C SER A 56 2.57 9.33 11.00
N LEU A 57 1.59 9.87 10.25
CA LEU A 57 0.22 10.00 10.69
C LEU A 57 -0.45 8.64 10.84
N ASP A 58 -0.29 7.76 9.83
CA ASP A 58 -0.84 6.40 9.84
C ASP A 58 -0.33 5.59 11.04
N PHE A 59 0.93 5.78 11.42
CA PHE A 59 1.50 5.12 12.59
C PHE A 59 1.04 5.73 13.92
N ARG A 60 0.74 7.03 13.95
CA ARG A 60 0.35 7.74 15.16
C ARG A 60 -1.10 7.46 15.51
N ASP A 61 -1.97 7.57 14.51
CA ASP A 61 -3.42 7.51 14.69
C ASP A 61 -3.99 6.11 14.42
N GLY A 62 -3.17 5.23 13.84
CA GLY A 62 -3.61 3.94 13.33
C GLY A 62 -4.32 4.10 11.98
N ILE A 63 -4.85 2.98 11.47
CA ILE A 63 -5.65 2.96 10.25
C ILE A 63 -7.03 2.40 10.55
N GLN A 64 -8.01 2.79 9.75
CA GLN A 64 -9.34 2.19 9.74
C GLN A 64 -9.47 1.34 8.48
N LEU A 65 -9.91 0.09 8.62
CA LEU A 65 -10.19 -0.76 7.46
C LEU A 65 -11.52 -0.34 6.84
N PHE A 66 -11.75 -0.75 5.59
CA PHE A 66 -12.99 -0.47 4.87
C PHE A 66 -14.27 -0.89 5.63
N THR A 67 -14.19 -1.97 6.42
CA THR A 67 -15.28 -2.49 7.27
C THR A 67 -15.44 -1.76 8.60
N GLY A 68 -14.54 -0.83 8.93
CA GLY A 68 -14.63 0.08 10.07
C GLY A 68 -13.72 -0.28 11.25
N GLU A 69 -13.09 -1.44 11.26
CA GLU A 69 -12.16 -1.88 12.31
C GLU A 69 -10.93 -0.98 12.37
N ARG A 70 -10.44 -0.73 13.59
CA ARG A 70 -9.21 0.05 13.80
C ARG A 70 -8.01 -0.82 14.05
N ILE A 71 -6.94 -0.55 13.32
CA ILE A 71 -5.63 -1.19 13.46
C ILE A 71 -4.64 -0.16 14.00
N SER A 72 -4.11 -0.42 15.20
CA SER A 72 -3.13 0.45 15.87
C SER A 72 -1.72 -0.15 15.91
N SER A 73 -1.55 -1.42 15.54
CA SER A 73 -0.25 -2.08 15.51
C SER A 73 0.58 -1.58 14.34
N ARG A 74 1.79 -1.08 14.62
CA ARG A 74 2.74 -0.60 13.60
C ARG A 74 3.03 -1.67 12.54
N ALA A 75 3.19 -2.93 12.96
CA ALA A 75 3.47 -4.04 12.03
C ALA A 75 2.28 -4.29 11.10
N ALA A 76 1.06 -4.34 11.65
CA ALA A 76 -0.15 -4.55 10.87
C ALA A 76 -0.42 -3.36 9.94
N THR A 77 -0.27 -2.12 10.41
CA THR A 77 -0.38 -0.91 9.59
C THR A 77 0.56 -0.94 8.38
N ALA A 78 1.85 -1.25 8.60
CA ALA A 78 2.83 -1.30 7.52
C ALA A 78 2.56 -2.43 6.52
N HIS A 79 2.14 -3.59 7.01
CA HIS A 79 1.82 -4.74 6.18
C HIS A 79 0.59 -4.48 5.31
N ILE A 80 -0.54 -4.11 5.94
CA ILE A 80 -1.82 -3.87 5.27
C ILE A 80 -1.70 -2.74 4.24
N LEU A 81 -1.14 -1.58 4.63
CA LEU A 81 -0.99 -0.47 3.70
C LEU A 81 0.00 -0.78 2.58
N GLY A 82 1.01 -1.61 2.83
CA GLY A 82 1.90 -2.11 1.80
C GLY A 82 1.14 -2.87 0.71
N GLU A 83 0.32 -3.84 1.12
CA GLU A 83 -0.47 -4.68 0.22
C GLU A 83 -1.56 -3.91 -0.52
N GLU A 84 -2.30 -3.07 0.19
CA GLU A 84 -3.36 -2.26 -0.42
C GLU A 84 -2.80 -1.21 -1.37
N THR A 85 -1.59 -0.68 -1.12
CA THR A 85 -0.91 0.18 -2.10
C THR A 85 -0.56 -0.57 -3.38
N CYS A 86 -0.07 -1.82 -3.28
CA CYS A 86 0.15 -2.67 -4.46
C CYS A 86 -1.16 -2.83 -5.26
N ARG A 87 -2.26 -3.16 -4.57
CA ARG A 87 -3.59 -3.33 -5.17
C ARG A 87 -4.03 -2.04 -5.88
N MET A 88 -3.93 -0.89 -5.23
CA MET A 88 -4.35 0.39 -5.82
C MET A 88 -3.51 0.75 -7.04
N LEU A 89 -2.20 0.55 -7.02
CA LEU A 89 -1.34 0.81 -8.19
C LEU A 89 -1.73 -0.06 -9.40
N HIS A 90 -2.12 -1.31 -9.19
CA HIS A 90 -2.63 -2.16 -10.26
C HIS A 90 -4.01 -1.69 -10.78
N LEU A 91 -4.92 -1.30 -9.89
CA LEU A 91 -6.29 -0.91 -10.27
C LEU A 91 -6.40 0.49 -10.89
N ILE A 92 -5.55 1.44 -10.48
CA ILE A 92 -5.49 2.79 -11.09
C ILE A 92 -5.08 2.68 -12.57
N GLY A 93 -4.29 1.66 -12.93
CA GLY A 93 -3.88 1.42 -14.32
C GLY A 93 -2.90 2.46 -14.89
N ALA A 94 -2.24 3.25 -14.03
CA ALA A 94 -1.24 4.22 -14.47
C ALA A 94 0.08 3.52 -14.82
N ASP A 95 0.33 3.32 -16.11
CA ASP A 95 1.52 2.62 -16.60
C ASP A 95 2.72 3.56 -16.80
N THR A 96 3.31 4.02 -15.69
CA THR A 96 4.56 4.82 -15.73
C THR A 96 5.79 3.97 -15.33
N PRO A 97 7.00 4.32 -15.80
CA PRO A 97 8.22 3.64 -15.40
C PRO A 97 8.42 3.57 -13.88
N GLU A 98 8.06 4.64 -13.17
CA GLU A 98 8.19 4.75 -11.71
C GLU A 98 7.27 3.75 -11.00
N VAL A 99 6.01 3.65 -11.44
CA VAL A 99 5.04 2.68 -10.91
C VAL A 99 5.54 1.27 -11.15
N ARG A 100 5.92 0.92 -12.39
CA ARG A 100 6.42 -0.42 -12.74
C ARG A 100 7.64 -0.80 -11.90
N GLN A 101 8.60 0.10 -11.75
CA GLN A 101 9.81 -0.18 -10.97
C GLN A 101 9.53 -0.32 -9.47
N SER A 102 8.63 0.51 -8.92
CA SER A 102 8.25 0.42 -7.51
C SER A 102 7.57 -0.91 -7.19
N LEU A 103 6.59 -1.33 -8.02
CA LEU A 103 5.93 -2.63 -7.91
C LEU A 103 6.93 -3.77 -8.04
N ALA A 104 7.82 -3.74 -9.05
CA ALA A 104 8.83 -4.79 -9.23
C ALA A 104 9.77 -4.92 -8.02
N ARG A 105 10.13 -3.82 -7.35
CA ARG A 105 10.91 -3.86 -6.10
C ARG A 105 10.10 -4.44 -4.94
N ALA A 106 8.86 -3.99 -4.75
CA ALA A 106 7.97 -4.52 -3.71
C ALA A 106 7.71 -6.03 -3.87
N THR A 107 7.45 -6.48 -5.09
CA THR A 107 7.26 -7.91 -5.43
C THR A 107 8.50 -8.72 -5.05
N ARG A 108 9.70 -8.31 -5.49
CA ARG A 108 10.95 -9.01 -5.15
C ARG A 108 11.15 -9.14 -3.64
N SER A 109 10.86 -8.09 -2.88
CA SER A 109 11.02 -8.15 -1.43
C SER A 109 10.01 -9.07 -0.75
N MET A 110 8.78 -9.15 -1.25
CA MET A 110 7.80 -10.14 -0.79
C MET A 110 8.19 -11.57 -1.15
N GLU A 111 8.71 -11.80 -2.36
CA GLU A 111 9.28 -13.11 -2.74
C GLU A 111 10.45 -13.52 -1.84
N ASP A 112 11.31 -12.58 -1.44
CA ASP A 112 12.38 -12.84 -0.47
C ASP A 112 11.83 -13.26 0.90
N CYS A 113 10.75 -12.63 1.36
CA CYS A 113 10.06 -13.02 2.59
C CYS A 113 9.48 -14.44 2.49
N LEU A 114 8.85 -14.78 1.36
CA LEU A 114 8.33 -16.13 1.12
C LEU A 114 9.46 -17.17 1.11
N ARG A 115 10.53 -16.95 0.33
CA ARG A 115 11.70 -17.84 0.29
C ARG A 115 12.31 -18.05 1.68
N LYS A 116 12.44 -16.99 2.49
CA LYS A 116 12.94 -17.08 3.87
C LYS A 116 12.00 -17.90 4.76
N SER A 117 10.69 -17.74 4.58
CA SER A 117 9.69 -18.50 5.32
C SER A 117 9.70 -19.99 4.94
N GLU A 118 9.86 -20.31 3.66
CA GLU A 118 9.94 -21.69 3.17
C GLU A 118 11.22 -22.39 3.60
N ALA A 119 12.34 -21.67 3.63
CA ALA A 119 13.62 -22.18 4.14
C ALA A 119 13.65 -22.32 5.67
N GLY A 120 12.79 -21.58 6.38
CA GLY A 120 12.68 -21.64 7.83
C GLY A 120 11.70 -22.73 8.28
N SER A 121 12.15 -23.68 9.10
CA SER A 121 11.31 -24.74 9.69
C SER A 121 10.33 -24.26 10.78
N ARG A 122 9.69 -23.08 10.60
CA ARG A 122 8.69 -22.57 11.54
C ARG A 122 7.29 -22.77 10.99
N ARG A 123 6.62 -23.81 11.49
CA ARG A 123 5.15 -23.84 11.52
C ARG A 123 4.68 -22.82 12.57
N SER A 124 4.51 -21.57 12.19
CA SER A 124 3.60 -20.68 12.93
C SER A 124 2.32 -20.54 12.11
N GLY A 125 1.42 -21.51 12.28
CA GLY A 125 0.03 -21.36 11.86
C GLY A 125 -0.77 -20.74 13.00
N PHE A 126 -1.74 -19.90 12.66
CA PHE A 126 -2.92 -19.74 13.49
C PHE A 126 -3.71 -21.06 13.37
N PHE A 127 -4.19 -21.58 14.50
CA PHE A 127 -4.84 -22.90 14.62
C PHE A 127 -5.99 -23.11 13.62
#